data_AF-A0AA36NER4-F1
#
_entry.id   AF-A0AA36NER4-F1
#
_cell.length_a   1.000
_cell.length_b   1.000
_cell.length_c   1.000
_cell.angle_alpha   90.00
_cell.angle_beta   90.00
_cell.angle_gamma   90.00
#
_symmetry.space_group_name_H-M   'P 1'
#
loop_
_entity.id
_entity.type
_entity.pdbx_description
1 polymer ?
#
loop_
_entity_poly.entity_id
_entity_poly.type
_entity_poly.pdbx_seq_one_letter_code
_entity_poly.pdbx_strand_id
1 'polypeptide(L)'
;MSSIEYCASCVDPVPPRPHPAPGQRVRWPAWQAFSTPGLLVVALVPVAAKARRSARRATGSTSMGTEIWSLLGLKGTATKAEIKQRFKSFVRTNHPDVKGDRSPAAIKRWTAITEAYREIMKVSDDLFWVEGWVARVQQIEYAKLQNADRLRRERMEQRAARAGMSLNDFEEAQIAASKAAKEIALDEEENRSQFMLESLSVGLSFVLLFLFVSVIAILVHSPNSK
;
A
#
# COMPACT_ATOMS: atom_id res chain seq x y z
N MET A 1 11.26 -31.37 -21.00
CA MET A 1 11.28 -30.45 -19.84
C MET A 1 12.19 -29.30 -20.23
N SER A 2 11.61 -28.18 -20.66
CA SER A 2 12.38 -27.04 -21.16
C SER A 2 12.43 -25.99 -20.04
N SER A 3 13.57 -25.91 -19.36
CA SER A 3 13.88 -24.82 -18.44
C SER A 3 13.81 -23.51 -19.21
N ILE A 4 12.88 -22.65 -18.82
CA ILE A 4 12.89 -21.25 -19.25
C ILE A 4 13.93 -20.58 -18.36
N GLU A 5 15.18 -20.56 -18.83
CA GLU A 5 16.21 -19.70 -18.28
C GLU A 5 15.76 -18.25 -18.50
N TYR A 6 15.31 -17.62 -17.42
CA TYR A 6 15.10 -16.19 -17.38
C TYR A 6 16.47 -15.53 -17.50
N CYS A 7 16.78 -15.02 -18.68
CA CYS A 7 18.01 -14.28 -18.95
C CYS A 7 17.98 -12.97 -18.14
N ALA A 8 18.55 -12.99 -16.94
CA ALA A 8 18.65 -11.85 -16.03
C ALA A 8 19.68 -10.80 -16.53
N SER A 9 20.21 -10.95 -17.75
CA SER A 9 21.38 -10.23 -18.25
C SER A 9 21.07 -8.98 -19.09
N CYS A 10 19.81 -8.53 -19.20
CA CYS A 10 19.46 -7.32 -19.96
C CYS A 10 19.15 -6.10 -19.08
N VAL A 11 19.59 -6.10 -17.81
CA VAL A 11 19.64 -4.87 -17.03
C VAL A 11 20.96 -4.20 -17.36
N ASP A 12 20.91 -3.12 -18.15
CA ASP A 12 22.09 -2.30 -18.43
C ASP A 12 22.77 -1.95 -17.08
N PRO A 13 24.08 -2.20 -16.94
CA PRO A 13 24.79 -1.84 -15.73
C PRO A 13 24.63 -0.34 -15.49
N VAL A 14 24.04 0.03 -14.35
CA VAL A 14 23.94 1.42 -13.92
C VAL A 14 25.36 1.99 -13.93
N PRO A 15 25.65 3.06 -14.70
CA PRO A 15 26.98 3.60 -14.77
C PRO A 15 27.44 3.99 -13.36
N PRO A 16 28.70 3.69 -13.00
CA PRO A 16 29.23 4.04 -11.69
C PRO A 16 29.07 5.54 -11.48
N ARG A 17 28.56 5.92 -10.30
CA ARG A 17 28.49 7.34 -9.94
C ARG A 17 29.91 7.92 -9.99
N PRO A 18 30.12 9.10 -10.61
CA PRO A 18 31.43 9.72 -10.63
C PRO A 18 31.89 9.93 -9.19
N HIS A 19 32.98 9.25 -8.82
CA HIS A 19 33.66 9.54 -7.56
C HIS A 19 34.25 10.95 -7.66
N PRO A 20 34.01 11.83 -6.66
CA PRO A 20 34.67 13.13 -6.63
C PRO A 20 36.18 12.91 -6.58
N ALA A 21 36.90 13.62 -7.45
CA ALA A 21 38.35 13.50 -7.55
C ALA A 21 39.02 13.79 -6.19
N PRO A 22 40.07 13.02 -5.81
CA PRO A 22 40.82 13.27 -4.59
C PRO A 22 41.41 14.69 -4.64
N GLY A 23 40.89 15.59 -3.79
CA GLY A 23 41.32 17.00 -3.73
C GLY A 23 40.20 18.02 -3.94
N GLN A 24 39.03 17.64 -4.43
CA GLN A 24 37.86 18.54 -4.40
C GLN A 24 37.25 18.57 -3.00
N ARG A 25 37.77 19.48 -2.16
CA ARG A 25 37.05 19.92 -0.96
C ARG A 25 35.76 20.58 -1.41
N VAL A 26 34.65 19.86 -1.29
CA VAL A 26 33.31 20.42 -1.44
C VAL A 26 33.19 21.51 -0.38
N ARG A 27 33.32 22.77 -0.81
CA ARG A 27 33.21 23.95 0.04
C ARG A 27 31.73 24.08 0.37
N TRP A 28 31.31 23.41 1.44
CA TRP A 28 29.99 23.58 2.01
C TRP A 28 29.76 25.07 2.23
N PRO A 29 28.60 25.64 1.83
CA PRO A 29 28.26 26.98 2.23
C PRO A 29 28.32 27.01 3.75
N ALA A 30 29.19 27.87 4.27
CA ALA A 30 29.27 28.20 5.68
C ALA A 30 27.94 28.84 6.06
N TRP A 31 26.97 28.01 6.45
CA TRP A 31 25.78 28.48 7.12
C TRP A 31 26.25 29.10 8.42
N GLN A 32 26.01 30.41 8.50
CA GLN A 32 26.27 31.26 9.63
C GLN A 32 25.75 30.58 10.90
N ALA A 33 26.66 30.47 11.87
CA ALA A 33 26.35 30.08 13.23
C ALA A 33 25.37 31.09 13.83
N PHE A 34 24.07 30.77 13.77
CA PHE A 34 23.10 31.35 14.69
C PHE A 34 23.25 30.64 16.02
N SER A 35 24.10 31.22 16.88
CA SER A 35 24.15 30.90 18.29
C SER A 35 22.92 31.49 18.97
N THR A 36 21.84 30.73 19.04
CA THR A 36 20.76 30.97 20.01
C THR A 36 21.02 30.11 21.24
N PRO A 37 21.46 30.68 22.38
CA PRO A 37 21.49 29.95 23.63
C PRO A 37 20.06 29.89 24.20
N GLY A 38 19.64 28.70 24.61
CA GLY A 38 18.51 28.56 25.53
C GLY A 38 17.14 28.45 24.89
N LEU A 39 16.84 27.28 24.30
CA LEU A 39 15.53 26.66 24.45
C LEU A 39 15.64 25.19 24.00
N LEU A 40 15.67 24.28 24.97
CA LEU A 40 15.42 22.86 24.78
C LEU A 40 13.97 22.69 24.32
N VAL A 41 13.71 22.95 23.04
CA VAL A 41 12.49 22.49 22.38
C VAL A 41 12.76 21.04 22.02
N VAL A 42 12.20 20.15 22.83
CA VAL A 42 11.95 18.76 22.44
C VAL A 42 11.22 18.81 21.10
N ALA A 43 11.96 18.58 20.03
CA ALA A 43 11.41 18.48 18.69
C ALA A 43 10.61 17.18 18.63
N LEU A 44 9.36 17.25 19.11
CA LEU A 44 8.27 16.37 18.71
C LEU A 44 8.20 16.46 17.19
N VAL A 45 8.87 15.50 16.53
CA VAL A 45 8.74 15.28 15.10
C VAL A 45 7.25 15.10 14.86
N PRO A 46 6.57 15.99 14.10
CA PRO A 46 5.20 15.74 13.73
C PRO A 46 5.24 14.49 12.85
N VAL A 47 4.84 13.37 13.42
CA VAL A 47 4.37 12.19 12.70
C VAL A 47 3.04 12.60 12.06
N ALA A 48 3.11 13.56 11.14
CA ALA A 48 2.01 13.97 10.31
C ALA A 48 1.69 12.74 9.47
N ALA A 49 0.60 12.08 9.86
CA ALA A 49 0.00 10.95 9.20
C ALA A 49 -0.02 11.23 7.70
N LYS A 50 0.95 10.66 6.99
CA LYS A 50 0.90 10.54 5.54
C LYS A 50 -0.14 9.47 5.26
N ALA A 51 -1.40 9.86 5.50
CA ALA A 51 -2.59 9.13 5.16
C ALA A 51 -2.41 8.72 3.72
N ARG A 52 -2.22 7.41 3.58
CA ARG A 52 -1.99 6.75 2.31
C ARG A 52 -3.10 7.24 1.39
N ARG A 53 -2.72 7.88 0.28
CA ARG A 53 -3.52 7.84 -0.94
C ARG A 53 -3.58 6.37 -1.36
N SER A 54 -4.32 5.58 -0.61
CA SER A 54 -5.00 4.39 -1.10
C SER A 54 -6.07 4.96 -2.00
N ALA A 55 -5.61 5.42 -3.17
CA ALA A 55 -6.47 5.65 -4.29
C ALA A 55 -7.07 4.28 -4.53
N ARG A 56 -8.30 4.11 -4.04
CA ARG A 56 -9.31 3.25 -4.62
C ARG A 56 -9.33 3.57 -6.11
N ARG A 57 -8.39 3.03 -6.87
CA ARG A 57 -8.65 2.67 -8.25
C ARG A 57 -9.68 1.58 -8.11
N ALA A 58 -10.94 1.98 -8.26
CA ALA A 58 -11.98 1.09 -8.71
C ALA A 58 -11.48 0.49 -10.03
N THR A 59 -10.74 -0.61 -9.90
CA THR A 59 -10.41 -1.50 -11.00
C THR A 59 -11.76 -2.05 -11.40
N GLY A 60 -12.40 -1.41 -12.38
CA GLY A 60 -13.51 -2.01 -13.09
C GLY A 60 -13.10 -3.43 -13.44
N SER A 61 -13.94 -4.39 -13.08
CA SER A 61 -13.72 -5.83 -13.22
C SER A 61 -13.54 -6.19 -14.70
N THR A 62 -12.32 -6.01 -15.22
CA THR A 62 -11.79 -6.67 -16.42
C THR A 62 -10.79 -7.73 -15.97
N SER A 63 -11.02 -8.37 -14.82
CA SER A 63 -10.07 -9.29 -14.18
C SER A 63 -9.90 -10.60 -14.95
N MET A 64 -10.93 -11.01 -15.72
CA MET A 64 -10.95 -12.31 -16.40
C MET A 64 -9.92 -12.38 -17.55
N GLY A 65 -9.83 -11.33 -18.37
CA GLY A 65 -8.84 -11.28 -19.45
C GLY A 65 -7.41 -11.29 -18.90
N THR A 66 -7.12 -10.47 -17.89
CA THR A 66 -5.75 -10.33 -17.35
C THR A 66 -5.19 -11.60 -16.72
N GLU A 67 -6.05 -12.54 -16.30
CA GLU A 67 -5.64 -13.81 -15.74
C GLU A 67 -5.03 -14.74 -16.80
N ILE A 68 -5.50 -14.75 -18.06
CA ILE A 68 -5.04 -15.78 -19.02
C ILE A 68 -3.56 -15.62 -19.39
N TRP A 69 -3.07 -14.39 -19.55
CA TRP A 69 -1.66 -14.15 -19.87
C TRP A 69 -0.76 -14.57 -18.72
N SER A 70 -1.13 -14.27 -17.47
CA SER A 70 -0.34 -14.66 -16.30
C SER A 70 -0.41 -16.17 -16.05
N LEU A 71 -1.59 -16.79 -16.19
CA LEU A 71 -1.81 -18.23 -16.03
C LEU A 71 -1.03 -19.06 -17.07
N LEU A 72 -0.93 -18.58 -18.31
CA LEU A 72 -0.15 -19.25 -19.36
C LEU A 72 1.34 -18.85 -19.39
N GLY A 73 1.77 -17.93 -18.52
CA GLY A 73 3.15 -17.42 -18.49
C GLY A 73 3.53 -16.66 -19.76
N LEU A 74 2.58 -15.95 -20.36
CA LEU A 74 2.72 -15.17 -21.57
C LEU A 74 2.91 -13.68 -21.26
N LYS A 75 3.61 -12.98 -22.16
CA LYS A 75 3.68 -11.51 -22.14
C LYS A 75 2.34 -10.94 -22.61
N GLY A 76 1.93 -9.78 -22.09
CA GLY A 76 0.70 -9.10 -22.55
C GLY A 76 0.69 -8.72 -24.04
N THR A 77 1.84 -8.80 -24.73
CA THR A 77 1.96 -8.59 -26.18
C THR A 77 1.78 -9.88 -27.00
N ALA A 78 1.43 -11.00 -26.36
CA ALA A 78 1.34 -12.27 -27.05
C ALA A 78 0.18 -12.30 -28.06
N THR A 79 0.42 -12.90 -29.22
CA THR A 79 -0.60 -13.01 -30.28
C THR A 79 -1.61 -14.13 -29.98
N LYS A 80 -2.80 -14.09 -30.60
CA LYS A 80 -3.78 -15.19 -30.51
C LYS A 80 -3.18 -16.55 -30.90
N ALA A 81 -2.25 -16.58 -31.87
CA ALA A 81 -1.57 -17.81 -32.27
C ALA A 81 -0.66 -18.37 -31.17
N GLU A 82 0.10 -17.51 -30.49
CA GLU A 82 0.95 -17.90 -29.36
C GLU A 82 0.11 -18.38 -28.17
N ILE A 83 -1.02 -17.72 -27.89
CA ILE A 83 -1.97 -18.14 -26.86
C ILE A 83 -2.51 -19.53 -27.17
N LYS A 84 -2.95 -19.79 -28.41
CA LYS A 84 -3.40 -21.13 -28.84
C LYS A 84 -2.31 -22.19 -28.65
N GLN A 85 -1.08 -21.88 -29.05
CA GLN A 85 0.04 -22.80 -28.94
C GLN A 85 0.35 -23.15 -27.48
N ARG A 86 0.42 -22.13 -26.60
CA ARG A 86 0.67 -22.32 -25.17
C ARG A 86 -0.48 -23.03 -24.48
N PHE A 87 -1.72 -22.70 -24.82
CA PHE A 87 -2.89 -23.39 -24.30
C PHE A 87 -2.88 -24.87 -24.70
N LYS A 88 -2.55 -25.21 -25.94
CA LYS A 88 -2.40 -26.61 -26.37
C LYS A 88 -1.35 -27.36 -25.55
N SER A 89 -0.19 -26.73 -25.30
CA SER A 89 0.86 -27.30 -24.44
C SER A 89 0.41 -27.43 -22.98
N PHE A 90 -0.31 -26.44 -22.46
CA PHE A 90 -0.89 -26.46 -21.13
C PHE A 90 -1.88 -27.61 -20.99
N VAL A 91 -2.79 -27.78 -21.97
CA VAL A 91 -3.78 -28.85 -21.98
C VAL A 91 -3.08 -30.22 -21.94
N ARG A 92 -2.07 -30.44 -22.78
CA ARG A 92 -1.35 -31.72 -22.82
C ARG A 92 -0.64 -32.08 -21.51
N THR A 93 -0.26 -31.08 -20.72
CA THR A 93 0.55 -31.28 -19.51
C THR A 93 -0.26 -31.24 -18.22
N ASN A 94 -1.36 -30.48 -18.19
CA ASN A 94 -2.15 -30.22 -16.98
C ASN A 94 -3.57 -30.74 -17.05
N HIS A 95 -3.97 -31.47 -18.10
CA HIS A 95 -5.29 -32.10 -18.16
C HIS A 95 -5.49 -33.01 -16.94
N PRO A 96 -6.65 -32.97 -16.26
CA PRO A 96 -6.90 -33.80 -15.07
C PRO A 96 -6.74 -35.29 -15.35
N ASP A 97 -7.10 -35.77 -16.55
CA ASP A 97 -6.89 -37.18 -16.92
C ASP A 97 -5.42 -37.55 -17.10
N VAL A 98 -4.57 -36.62 -17.54
CA VAL A 98 -3.13 -36.89 -17.73
C VAL A 98 -2.40 -36.82 -16.39
N LYS A 99 -2.77 -35.85 -15.55
CA LYS A 99 -2.12 -35.62 -14.26
C LYS A 99 -2.63 -36.55 -13.15
N GLY A 100 -3.82 -37.12 -13.32
CA GLY A 100 -4.51 -37.92 -12.30
C GLY A 100 -5.00 -37.11 -11.09
N ASP A 101 -4.76 -35.80 -11.07
CA ASP A 101 -5.16 -34.90 -9.98
C ASP A 101 -6.63 -34.50 -10.16
N ARG A 102 -7.51 -35.20 -9.43
CA ARG A 102 -8.95 -34.90 -9.37
C ARG A 102 -9.33 -34.05 -8.17
N SER A 103 -8.38 -33.35 -7.55
CA SER A 103 -8.69 -32.44 -6.45
C SER A 103 -9.66 -31.35 -6.93
N PRO A 104 -10.64 -30.93 -6.11
CA PRO A 104 -11.60 -29.89 -6.48
C PRO A 104 -10.88 -28.56 -6.83
N ALA A 105 -9.74 -28.30 -6.21
CA ALA A 105 -8.91 -27.14 -6.53
C ALA A 105 -8.24 -27.22 -7.91
N ALA A 106 -7.79 -28.41 -8.35
CA ALA A 106 -7.25 -28.59 -9.69
C ALA A 106 -8.33 -28.43 -10.77
N ILE A 107 -9.52 -29.01 -10.55
CA ILE A 107 -10.66 -28.89 -11.47
C ILE A 107 -11.12 -27.43 -11.58
N LYS A 108 -11.20 -26.69 -10.46
CA LYS A 108 -11.53 -25.25 -10.47
C LYS A 108 -10.51 -24.41 -11.25
N ARG A 109 -9.21 -24.68 -11.07
CA ARG A 109 -8.16 -23.98 -11.83
C ARG A 109 -8.22 -24.30 -13.32
N TRP A 110 -8.43 -25.57 -13.66
CA TRP A 110 -8.55 -26.03 -15.05
C TRP A 110 -9.74 -25.38 -15.76
N THR A 111 -10.90 -25.36 -15.10
CA THR A 111 -12.13 -24.73 -15.62
C THR A 111 -11.95 -23.24 -15.82
N ALA A 112 -11.40 -22.52 -14.82
CA ALA A 112 -11.10 -21.09 -14.94
C ALA A 112 -10.19 -20.76 -16.13
N ILE A 113 -9.09 -21.51 -16.31
CA ILE A 113 -8.17 -21.30 -17.45
C ILE A 113 -8.86 -21.59 -18.79
N THR A 114 -9.70 -22.64 -18.85
CA THR A 114 -10.41 -23.02 -20.06
C THR A 114 -11.50 -22.00 -20.43
N GLU A 115 -12.21 -21.46 -19.45
CA GLU A 115 -13.22 -20.41 -19.63
C GLU A 115 -12.56 -19.11 -20.09
N ALA A 116 -11.50 -18.65 -19.41
CA ALA A 116 -10.75 -17.47 -19.80
C ALA A 116 -10.16 -17.60 -21.22
N TYR A 117 -9.66 -18.78 -21.61
CA TYR A 117 -9.23 -19.06 -22.97
C TYR A 117 -10.39 -18.97 -23.99
N ARG A 118 -11.57 -19.50 -23.67
CA ARG A 118 -12.73 -19.43 -24.56
C ARG A 118 -13.21 -18.00 -24.73
N GLU A 119 -13.20 -17.20 -23.67
CA GLU A 119 -13.58 -15.79 -23.70
C GLU A 119 -12.64 -14.99 -24.57
N ILE A 120 -11.32 -15.02 -24.31
CA ILE A 120 -10.33 -14.24 -25.06
C ILE A 120 -10.31 -14.60 -26.56
N MET A 121 -10.63 -15.85 -26.90
CA MET A 121 -10.67 -16.30 -28.29
C MET A 121 -11.94 -15.86 -29.04
N LYS A 122 -13.02 -15.50 -28.33
CA LYS A 122 -14.26 -14.97 -28.92
C LYS A 122 -14.19 -13.45 -29.12
N VAL A 123 -13.34 -12.77 -28.38
CA VAL A 123 -13.16 -11.31 -28.42
C VAL A 123 -12.65 -10.87 -29.80
N SER A 124 -13.16 -9.73 -30.30
CA SER A 124 -12.71 -9.11 -31.56
C SER A 124 -11.23 -8.70 -31.49
N ASP A 125 -10.58 -8.50 -32.63
CA ASP A 125 -9.15 -8.18 -32.65
C ASP A 125 -8.82 -6.85 -31.95
N ASP A 126 -9.71 -5.85 -32.05
CA ASP A 126 -9.54 -4.56 -31.38
C ASP A 126 -9.60 -4.69 -29.85
N LEU A 127 -10.63 -5.39 -29.34
CA LEU A 127 -10.78 -5.58 -27.90
C LEU A 127 -9.68 -6.52 -27.37
N PHE A 128 -9.24 -7.50 -28.15
CA PHE A 128 -8.09 -8.34 -27.82
C PHE A 128 -6.81 -7.51 -27.63
N TRP A 129 -6.58 -6.52 -28.50
CA TRP A 129 -5.44 -5.62 -28.39
C TRP A 129 -5.51 -4.77 -27.11
N VAL A 130 -6.68 -4.22 -26.78
CA VAL A 130 -6.88 -3.44 -25.54
C VAL A 130 -6.62 -4.30 -24.30
N GLU A 131 -7.16 -5.52 -24.27
CA GLU A 131 -6.95 -6.44 -23.14
C GLU A 131 -5.48 -6.84 -22.99
N GLY A 132 -4.77 -7.10 -24.10
CA GLY A 132 -3.32 -7.37 -24.09
C GLY A 132 -2.51 -6.18 -23.55
N TRP A 133 -2.88 -4.96 -23.91
CA TRP A 133 -2.26 -3.75 -23.36
C TRP A 133 -2.50 -3.62 -21.85
N VAL A 134 -3.74 -3.81 -21.38
CA VAL A 134 -4.07 -3.79 -19.95
C VAL A 134 -3.27 -4.85 -19.19
N ALA A 135 -3.19 -6.07 -19.71
CA ALA A 135 -2.40 -7.15 -19.13
C ALA A 135 -0.92 -6.76 -19.01
N ARG A 136 -0.35 -6.10 -20.02
CA ARG A 136 1.03 -5.60 -19.97
C ARG A 136 1.22 -4.53 -18.89
N VAL A 137 0.30 -3.56 -18.77
CA VAL A 137 0.39 -2.50 -17.74
C VAL A 137 0.37 -3.12 -16.34
N GLN A 138 -0.50 -4.10 -16.12
CA GLN A 138 -0.57 -4.82 -14.84
C GLN A 138 0.70 -5.63 -14.55
N GLN A 139 1.28 -6.31 -15.55
CA GLN A 139 2.56 -7.01 -15.38
C GLN A 139 3.68 -6.04 -14.93
N ILE A 140 3.73 -4.84 -15.51
CA ILE A 140 4.68 -3.79 -15.12
C ILE A 140 4.41 -3.30 -13.69
N GLU A 141 3.14 -3.08 -13.33
CA GLU A 141 2.76 -2.64 -11.98
C GLU A 141 3.11 -3.68 -10.93
N TYR A 142 2.82 -4.95 -11.20
CA TYR A 142 3.17 -6.07 -10.32
C TYR A 142 4.70 -6.20 -10.17
N ALA A 143 5.46 -6.09 -11.27
CA ALA A 143 6.92 -6.07 -11.21
C ALA A 143 7.47 -4.89 -10.38
N LYS A 144 6.83 -3.71 -10.45
CA LYS A 144 7.20 -2.55 -9.61
C LYS A 144 6.91 -2.82 -8.14
N LEU A 145 5.78 -3.43 -7.81
CA LEU A 145 5.43 -3.80 -6.43
C LEU A 145 6.43 -4.81 -5.87
N GLN A 146 6.73 -5.88 -6.61
CA GLN A 146 7.74 -6.87 -6.20
C GLN A 146 9.13 -6.24 -6.01
N ASN A 147 9.54 -5.34 -6.89
CA ASN A 147 10.80 -4.60 -6.74
C ASN A 147 10.79 -3.68 -5.51
N ALA A 148 9.66 -3.03 -5.23
CA ALA A 148 9.51 -2.19 -4.04
C ALA A 148 9.57 -3.01 -2.75
N ASP A 149 8.95 -4.19 -2.73
CA ASP A 149 9.00 -5.12 -1.61
C ASP A 149 10.40 -5.69 -1.39
N ARG A 150 11.09 -6.09 -2.47
CA ARG A 150 12.49 -6.50 -2.42
C ARG A 150 13.36 -5.41 -1.80
N LEU A 151 13.27 -4.18 -2.32
CA LEU A 151 14.06 -3.05 -1.81
C LEU A 151 13.70 -2.69 -0.36
N ARG A 152 12.43 -2.86 0.03
CA ARG A 152 11.99 -2.68 1.42
C ARG A 152 12.63 -3.72 2.33
N ARG A 153 12.64 -5.00 1.93
CA ARG A 153 13.28 -6.08 2.67
C ARG A 153 14.79 -5.84 2.82
N GLU A 154 15.49 -5.49 1.74
CA GLU A 154 16.92 -5.15 1.79
C GLU A 154 17.21 -4.00 2.77
N ARG A 155 16.38 -2.94 2.77
CA ARG A 155 16.54 -1.83 3.73
C ARG A 155 16.25 -2.26 5.17
N MET A 156 15.31 -3.17 5.38
CA MET A 156 15.01 -3.74 6.69
C MET A 156 16.17 -4.60 7.19
N GLU A 157 16.72 -5.46 6.35
CA GLU A 157 17.91 -6.27 6.64
C GLU A 157 19.10 -5.39 7.01
N GLN A 158 19.34 -4.30 6.27
CA GLN A 158 20.40 -3.35 6.62
C GLN A 158 20.19 -2.67 7.97
N ARG A 159 18.95 -2.38 8.36
CA ARG A 159 18.62 -1.80 9.68
C ARG A 159 18.79 -2.84 10.80
N ALA A 160 18.31 -4.06 10.58
CA ALA A 160 18.47 -5.17 11.52
C ALA A 160 19.96 -5.47 11.76
N ALA A 161 20.76 -5.54 10.69
CA ALA A 161 22.20 -5.74 10.77
C ALA A 161 22.90 -4.62 11.55
N ARG A 162 22.51 -3.35 11.34
CA ARG A 162 23.04 -2.22 12.13
C ARG A 162 22.65 -2.27 13.61
N ALA A 163 21.51 -2.87 13.93
CA ALA A 163 21.07 -3.09 15.31
C ALA A 163 21.70 -4.35 15.94
N GLY A 164 22.40 -5.18 15.16
CA GLY A 164 22.93 -6.46 15.64
C GLY A 164 21.84 -7.50 15.93
N MET A 165 20.68 -7.39 15.29
CA MET A 165 19.51 -8.27 15.50
C MET A 165 19.22 -9.08 14.23
N SER A 166 18.54 -10.23 14.38
CA SER A 166 18.04 -10.96 13.22
C SER A 166 16.90 -10.18 12.53
N LEU A 167 16.66 -10.48 11.25
CA LEU A 167 15.58 -9.82 10.51
C LEU A 167 14.21 -10.09 11.15
N ASN A 168 13.97 -11.32 11.61
CA ASN A 168 12.69 -11.71 12.23
C ASN A 168 12.48 -10.96 13.55
N ASP A 169 13.49 -10.90 14.42
CA ASP A 169 13.40 -10.17 15.70
C ASP A 169 13.17 -8.68 15.47
N PHE A 170 13.80 -8.11 14.45
CA PHE A 170 13.63 -6.71 14.08
C PHE A 170 12.22 -6.42 13.51
N GLU A 171 11.66 -7.34 12.72
CA GLU A 171 10.28 -7.25 12.23
C GLU A 171 9.27 -7.36 13.39
N GLU A 172 9.46 -8.31 14.30
CA GLU A 172 8.63 -8.46 15.51
C GLU A 172 8.70 -7.21 16.39
N ALA A 173 9.90 -6.66 16.62
CA ALA A 173 10.07 -5.41 17.36
C ALA A 173 9.35 -4.22 16.70
N GLN A 174 9.38 -4.12 15.35
CA GLN A 174 8.61 -3.09 14.64
C GLN A 174 7.10 -3.30 14.74
N ILE A 175 6.63 -4.55 14.66
CA ILE A 175 5.21 -4.85 14.82
C ILE A 175 4.76 -4.48 16.24
N ALA A 176 5.50 -4.89 17.26
CA ALA A 176 5.25 -4.55 18.66
C ALA A 176 5.25 -3.02 18.88
N ALA A 177 6.26 -2.31 18.38
CA ALA A 177 6.33 -0.85 18.46
C ALA A 177 5.14 -0.17 17.75
N SER A 178 4.74 -0.69 16.58
CA SER A 178 3.59 -0.15 15.83
C SER A 178 2.26 -0.43 16.52
N LYS A 179 2.15 -1.54 17.24
CA LYS A 179 0.97 -1.90 18.03
C LYS A 179 0.88 -1.01 19.27
N ALA A 180 1.97 -0.87 20.02
CA ALA A 180 2.05 0.02 21.17
C ALA A 180 1.74 1.48 20.78
N ALA A 181 2.27 1.96 19.65
CA ALA A 181 1.96 3.31 19.15
C ALA A 181 0.48 3.49 18.78
N LYS A 182 -0.19 2.45 18.29
CA LYS A 182 -1.63 2.49 18.01
C LYS A 182 -2.47 2.47 19.29
N GLU A 183 -2.07 1.67 20.28
CA GLU A 183 -2.74 1.65 21.59
C GLU A 183 -2.67 3.03 22.25
N ILE A 184 -1.47 3.64 22.29
CA ILE A 184 -1.30 5.01 22.79
C ILE A 184 -2.17 6.03 22.03
N ALA A 185 -2.25 5.91 20.69
CA ALA A 185 -3.07 6.81 19.89
C ALA A 185 -4.58 6.65 20.15
N LEU A 186 -5.05 5.43 20.40
CA LEU A 186 -6.45 5.16 20.76
C LEU A 186 -6.77 5.70 22.15
N ASP A 187 -5.86 5.52 23.11
CA ASP A 187 -6.01 6.08 24.46
C ASP A 187 -6.03 7.61 24.44
N GLU A 188 -5.23 8.25 23.58
CA GLU A 188 -5.27 9.70 23.36
C GLU A 188 -6.61 10.16 22.76
N GLU A 189 -7.18 9.41 21.80
CA GLU A 189 -8.50 9.70 21.25
C GLU A 189 -9.61 9.54 22.30
N GLU A 190 -9.55 8.51 23.14
CA GLU A 190 -10.49 8.29 24.23
C GLU A 190 -10.41 9.43 25.26
N ASN A 191 -9.21 9.76 25.72
CA ASN A 191 -8.98 10.88 26.63
C ASN A 191 -9.46 12.21 26.05
N ARG A 192 -9.23 12.45 24.75
CA ARG A 192 -9.73 13.64 24.07
C ARG A 192 -11.25 13.67 24.01
N SER A 193 -11.89 12.53 23.74
CA SER A 193 -13.35 12.42 23.73
C SER A 193 -13.95 12.67 25.12
N GLN A 194 -13.31 12.13 26.17
CA GLN A 194 -13.71 12.35 27.56
C GLN A 194 -13.59 13.82 27.94
N PHE A 195 -12.45 14.46 27.62
CA PHE A 195 -12.26 15.89 27.86
C PHE A 195 -13.30 16.77 27.15
N MET A 196 -13.69 16.41 25.92
CA MET A 196 -14.76 17.11 25.19
C MET A 196 -16.12 16.96 25.87
N LEU A 197 -16.45 15.77 26.39
CA LEU A 197 -17.70 15.53 27.13
C LEU A 197 -17.73 16.29 28.46
N GLU A 198 -16.63 16.31 29.21
CA GLU A 198 -16.51 17.07 30.45
C GLU A 198 -16.63 18.58 30.20
N SER A 199 -15.97 19.08 29.15
CA SER A 199 -16.07 20.49 28.74
C SER A 199 -17.49 20.88 28.34
N LEU A 200 -18.21 20.00 27.62
CA LEU A 200 -19.62 20.22 27.27
C LEU A 200 -20.53 20.22 28.50
N SER A 201 -20.29 19.32 29.46
CA SER A 201 -21.06 19.24 30.72
C SER A 201 -20.90 20.51 31.58
N VAL A 202 -19.66 20.98 31.74
CA VAL A 202 -19.37 22.23 32.46
C VAL A 202 -19.99 23.42 31.73
N GLY A 203 -19.79 23.52 30.41
CA GLY A 203 -20.39 24.58 29.59
C GLY A 203 -21.91 24.63 29.68
N LEU A 204 -22.58 23.46 29.59
CA LEU A 204 -24.03 23.36 29.72
C LEU A 204 -24.53 23.83 31.10
N SER A 205 -23.80 23.49 32.17
CA SER A 205 -24.14 23.93 33.53
C SER A 205 -24.10 25.45 33.68
N PHE A 206 -23.10 26.12 33.09
CA PHE A 206 -23.03 27.59 33.06
C PHE A 206 -24.19 28.21 32.26
N VAL A 207 -24.55 27.63 31.12
CA VAL A 207 -25.68 28.10 30.30
C VAL A 207 -27.00 27.97 31.08
N LEU A 208 -27.24 26.83 31.74
CA LEU A 208 -28.44 26.61 32.54
C LEU A 208 -28.53 27.58 33.73
N LEU A 209 -27.42 27.84 34.43
CA LEU A 209 -27.37 28.81 35.52
C LEU A 209 -27.65 30.23 35.03
N PHE A 210 -27.09 30.62 33.88
CA PHE A 210 -27.35 31.93 33.26
C PHE A 210 -28.83 32.11 32.88
N LEU A 211 -29.44 31.08 32.29
CA LEU A 211 -30.87 31.08 31.97
C LEU A 211 -31.72 31.17 33.24
N PHE A 212 -31.36 30.43 34.29
CA PHE A 212 -32.06 30.46 35.57
C PHE A 212 -32.04 31.86 36.22
N VAL A 213 -30.86 32.50 36.27
CA VAL A 213 -30.71 33.88 36.78
C VAL A 213 -31.50 34.86 35.92
N SER A 214 -31.48 34.70 34.60
CA SER A 214 -32.26 35.54 33.67
C SER A 214 -33.77 35.43 33.92
N VAL A 215 -34.28 34.21 34.14
CA VAL A 215 -35.70 33.99 34.49
C VAL A 215 -36.05 34.64 35.82
N ILE A 216 -35.20 34.50 36.85
CA ILE A 216 -35.41 35.17 38.14
C ILE A 216 -35.44 36.69 37.96
N ALA A 217 -34.51 37.26 37.19
CA ALA A 217 -34.48 38.68 36.91
C ALA A 217 -35.78 39.16 36.24
N ILE A 218 -36.30 38.43 35.25
CA ILE A 218 -37.58 38.75 34.60
C ILE A 218 -38.74 38.69 35.59
N LEU A 219 -38.80 37.66 36.45
CA LEU A 219 -39.86 37.51 37.44
C LEU A 219 -39.83 38.61 38.51
N VAL A 220 -38.64 39.01 38.97
CA VAL A 220 -38.47 40.09 39.96
C VAL A 220 -38.79 41.46 39.35
N HIS A 221 -38.45 41.67 38.08
CA HIS A 221 -38.68 42.93 37.39
C HIS A 221 -40.07 43.06 36.77
N SER A 222 -40.95 42.05 36.92
CA SER A 222 -42.34 42.13 36.47
C SER A 222 -43.06 43.21 37.29
N PRO A 223 -43.32 44.40 36.72
CA PRO A 223 -43.98 45.46 37.47
C PRO A 223 -45.38 44.98 37.79
N ASN A 224 -45.77 45.05 39.07
CA ASN A 224 -47.15 44.78 39.51
C ASN A 224 -48.10 45.61 38.62
N SER A 225 -48.70 44.98 37.62
CA SER A 225 -49.73 45.61 36.79
C SER A 225 -50.99 45.70 37.65
N LYS A 226 -51.09 46.78 38.42
CA LYS A 226 -52.36 47.28 38.96
C LYS A 226 -53.13 47.99 37.85
#